data_AF-A0A4R4MN82-F1
#
_entry.id   AF-A0A4R4MN82-F1
#
_cell.length_a   1.000
_cell.length_b   1.000
_cell.length_c   1.000
_cell.angle_alpha   90.00
_cell.angle_beta   90.00
_cell.angle_gamma   90.00
#
_symmetry.space_group_name_H-M   'P 1'
#
loop_
_entity.id
_entity.type
_entity.pdbx_description
1 polymer ?
#
loop_
_entity_poly.entity_id
_entity_poly.type
_entity_poly.pdbx_seq_one_letter_code
_entity_poly.pdbx_strand_id
1 'polypeptide(L)'
;MTEAYVREPDPPNLGVGTRESYAFSVEATIGQRSMRYLIGRRFGGHTAVTVLLVSHPATLAGTHVWITEDAAAGSCRVVTYVPTMKTPIQLVERHVLGCLPLTDIGYLDLMAWRYPGLGPGREGAPADISWSRWDGASARSYPGPSCTPGLTVTEATDRSTRMVVARAVERLGTPVRRWEVLELGDPDAGRLPRRIQVSRPQTGHCTELRRTTEPADVPAAAFETGPAELGETIEAALDGRAG
;
A
#
# COMPACT_ATOMS: atom_id res chain seq x y z
N MET A 1 -25.95 -28.99 -0.76
CA MET A 1 -25.19 -28.15 -1.69
C MET A 1 -25.30 -26.72 -1.19
N THR A 2 -24.30 -26.26 -0.45
CA THR A 2 -24.25 -24.89 0.06
C THR A 2 -23.85 -24.01 -1.11
N GLU A 3 -24.73 -23.11 -1.55
CA GLU A 3 -24.38 -22.06 -2.50
C GLU A 3 -23.15 -21.34 -1.94
N ALA A 4 -22.03 -21.46 -2.66
CA ALA A 4 -20.86 -20.66 -2.40
C ALA A 4 -21.29 -19.22 -2.70
N TYR A 5 -21.66 -18.48 -1.65
CA TYR A 5 -21.91 -17.05 -1.74
C TYR A 5 -20.62 -16.44 -2.30
N VAL A 6 -20.63 -16.08 -3.59
CA VAL A 6 -19.53 -15.35 -4.21
C VAL A 6 -19.61 -13.97 -3.60
N ARG A 7 -18.94 -13.82 -2.46
CA ARG A 7 -18.82 -12.53 -1.79
C ARG A 7 -18.13 -11.60 -2.78
N GLU A 8 -18.80 -10.53 -3.18
CA GLU A 8 -18.18 -9.49 -3.98
C GLU A 8 -16.85 -9.09 -3.32
N PRO A 9 -15.77 -8.94 -4.11
CA PRO A 9 -14.48 -8.56 -3.55
C PRO A 9 -14.64 -7.24 -2.81
N ASP A 10 -14.00 -7.14 -1.64
CA ASP A 10 -13.99 -5.89 -0.89
C ASP A 10 -13.48 -4.75 -1.80
N PRO A 11 -14.01 -3.52 -1.66
CA PRO A 11 -13.61 -2.40 -2.52
C PRO A 11 -12.09 -2.15 -2.43
N PRO A 12 -11.46 -1.66 -3.51
CA PRO A 12 -10.02 -1.43 -3.50
C PRO A 12 -9.66 -0.35 -2.47
N ASN A 13 -8.71 -0.69 -1.61
CA ASN A 13 -8.08 0.20 -0.65
C ASN A 13 -7.32 1.32 -1.37
N LEU A 14 -7.29 2.52 -0.78
CA LEU A 14 -6.62 3.72 -1.31
C LEU A 14 -7.08 4.13 -2.72
N GLY A 15 -8.31 3.82 -3.15
CA GLY A 15 -8.89 4.32 -4.40
C GLY A 15 -9.19 5.83 -4.36
N VAL A 16 -9.32 6.45 -5.54
CA VAL A 16 -9.67 7.88 -5.69
C VAL A 16 -10.97 7.99 -6.46
N GLY A 17 -12.09 7.95 -5.73
CA GLY A 17 -13.43 7.98 -6.33
C GLY A 17 -13.60 6.88 -7.38
N THR A 18 -14.02 7.26 -8.58
CA THR A 18 -14.22 6.36 -9.74
C THR A 18 -13.03 6.34 -10.70
N ARG A 19 -11.89 6.96 -10.35
CA ARG A 19 -10.75 7.05 -11.27
C ARG A 19 -10.14 5.68 -11.52
N GLU A 20 -10.01 5.32 -12.79
CA GLU A 20 -9.40 4.06 -13.22
C GLU A 20 -7.87 4.12 -13.15
N SER A 21 -7.27 5.30 -13.21
CA SER A 21 -5.83 5.46 -13.19
C SER A 21 -5.42 6.86 -12.71
N TYR A 22 -4.51 6.93 -11.74
CA TYR A 22 -4.08 8.18 -11.12
C TYR A 22 -2.67 8.06 -10.50
N ALA A 23 -2.08 9.20 -10.18
CA ALA A 23 -0.84 9.26 -9.42
C ALA A 23 -0.78 10.46 -8.48
N PHE A 24 0.10 10.37 -7.48
CA PHE A 24 0.38 11.44 -6.53
C PHE A 24 1.80 11.32 -5.97
N SER A 25 2.31 12.39 -5.38
CA SER A 25 3.61 12.44 -4.72
C SER A 25 3.48 12.34 -3.20
N VAL A 26 4.46 11.69 -2.59
CA VAL A 26 4.58 11.52 -1.14
C VAL A 26 5.98 11.89 -0.70
N GLU A 27 6.08 12.61 0.40
CA GLU A 27 7.35 12.93 1.06
C GLU A 27 7.42 12.34 2.46
N ALA A 28 8.63 11.97 2.88
CA ALA A 28 8.92 11.50 4.22
C ALA A 28 10.33 11.91 4.63
N THR A 29 10.54 12.13 5.93
CA THR A 29 11.88 12.32 6.51
C THR A 29 12.28 11.04 7.24
N ILE A 30 13.30 10.35 6.73
CA ILE A 30 13.84 9.12 7.35
C ILE A 30 15.22 9.45 7.91
N GLY A 31 15.30 9.54 9.24
CA GLY A 31 16.48 10.06 9.92
C GLY A 31 16.73 11.52 9.56
N GLN A 32 17.82 11.80 8.84
CA GLN A 32 18.18 13.15 8.36
C GLN A 32 17.97 13.31 6.84
N ARG A 33 17.36 12.32 6.17
CA ARG A 33 17.21 12.31 4.71
C ARG A 33 15.75 12.55 4.32
N SER A 34 15.53 13.52 3.45
CA SER A 34 14.25 13.70 2.77
C SER A 34 14.13 12.69 1.64
N MET A 35 12.99 12.03 1.59
CA MET A 35 12.61 11.06 0.57
C MET A 35 11.40 11.57 -0.17
N ARG A 36 11.40 11.41 -1.49
CA ARG A 36 10.22 11.67 -2.33
C ARG A 36 9.89 10.44 -3.14
N TYR A 37 8.62 10.08 -3.12
CA TYR A 37 8.04 8.97 -3.84
C TYR A 37 6.97 9.49 -4.79
N LEU A 38 6.90 8.88 -5.97
CA LEU A 38 5.75 8.97 -6.86
C LEU A 38 4.99 7.65 -6.72
N ILE A 39 3.69 7.74 -6.45
CA ILE A 39 2.81 6.57 -6.37
C ILE A 39 1.81 6.69 -7.50
N GLY A 40 1.80 5.68 -8.37
CA GLY A 40 0.83 5.53 -9.44
C GLY A 40 -0.04 4.30 -9.18
N ARG A 41 -1.32 4.37 -9.52
CA ARG A 41 -2.19 3.21 -9.54
C ARG A 41 -3.11 3.20 -10.74
N ARG A 42 -3.27 2.01 -11.32
CA ARG A 42 -4.27 1.69 -12.33
C ARG A 42 -5.15 0.53 -11.85
N PHE A 43 -6.44 0.61 -12.13
CA PHE A 43 -7.44 -0.43 -11.92
C PHE A 43 -7.93 -1.00 -13.26
N GLY A 44 -8.40 -2.24 -13.25
CA GLY A 44 -9.08 -2.86 -14.38
C GLY A 44 -9.93 -4.04 -13.92
N GLY A 45 -11.25 -3.86 -13.78
CA GLY A 45 -12.14 -4.87 -13.21
C GLY A 45 -11.70 -5.27 -11.79
N HIS A 46 -11.27 -6.51 -11.63
CA HIS A 46 -10.73 -7.05 -10.36
C HIS A 46 -9.19 -7.04 -10.30
N THR A 47 -8.54 -6.28 -11.18
CA THR A 47 -7.08 -6.16 -11.25
C THR A 47 -6.61 -4.76 -10.88
N ALA A 48 -5.40 -4.68 -10.33
CA ALA A 48 -4.74 -3.41 -10.06
C ALA A 48 -3.25 -3.51 -10.35
N VAL A 49 -2.67 -2.40 -10.78
CA VAL A 49 -1.24 -2.18 -10.83
C VAL A 49 -0.93 -0.99 -9.93
N THR A 50 -0.16 -1.22 -8.87
CA THR A 50 0.37 -0.16 -8.01
C THR A 50 1.88 -0.03 -8.23
N VAL A 51 2.34 1.18 -8.52
CA VAL A 51 3.74 1.50 -8.74
C VAL A 51 4.18 2.52 -7.71
N LEU A 52 5.33 2.27 -7.08
CA LEU A 52 6.04 3.28 -6.29
C LEU A 52 7.41 3.50 -6.94
N LEU A 53 7.73 4.76 -7.21
CA LEU A 53 9.01 5.20 -7.75
C LEU A 53 9.67 6.14 -6.73
N VAL A 54 10.94 5.93 -6.43
CA VAL A 54 11.73 6.90 -5.66
C VAL A 54 12.28 7.95 -6.63
N SER A 55 11.93 9.21 -6.42
CA SER A 55 12.46 10.35 -7.19
C SER A 55 13.50 11.16 -6.42
N HIS A 56 13.51 11.06 -5.08
CA HIS A 56 14.53 11.70 -4.25
C HIS A 56 14.89 10.85 -3.02
N PRO A 57 16.18 10.83 -2.59
CA PRO A 57 17.35 11.52 -3.14
C PRO A 57 17.85 10.91 -4.46
N ALA A 58 18.65 11.68 -5.21
CA ALA A 58 19.18 11.28 -6.51
C ALA A 58 19.96 9.94 -6.48
N THR A 59 20.62 9.62 -5.37
CA THR A 59 21.34 8.34 -5.18
C THR A 59 20.43 7.12 -5.12
N LEU A 60 19.14 7.33 -4.87
CA LEU A 60 18.11 6.28 -4.82
C LEU A 60 17.10 6.41 -5.95
N ALA A 61 17.20 7.47 -6.76
CA ALA A 61 16.32 7.69 -7.90
C ALA A 61 16.36 6.50 -8.86
N GLY A 62 15.18 6.07 -9.32
CA GLY A 62 15.01 4.87 -10.12
C GLY A 62 14.76 3.58 -9.32
N THR A 63 14.87 3.63 -7.98
CA THR A 63 14.30 2.58 -7.13
C THR A 63 12.81 2.49 -7.38
N HIS A 64 12.30 1.28 -7.59
CA HIS A 64 10.88 1.08 -7.83
C HIS A 64 10.33 -0.21 -7.24
N VAL A 65 9.03 -0.18 -7.03
CA VAL A 65 8.20 -1.32 -6.64
C VAL A 65 7.00 -1.38 -7.57
N TRP A 66 6.71 -2.57 -8.07
CA TRP A 66 5.61 -2.85 -8.97
C TRP A 66 4.77 -3.97 -8.37
N ILE A 67 3.51 -3.67 -8.04
CA ILE A 67 2.57 -4.63 -7.47
C ILE A 67 1.47 -4.85 -8.50
N THR A 68 1.33 -6.08 -8.97
CA THR A 68 0.22 -6.51 -9.83
C THR A 68 -0.69 -7.42 -9.01
N GLU A 69 -1.97 -7.06 -8.93
CA GLU A 69 -2.97 -7.75 -8.14
C GLU A 69 -4.10 -8.22 -9.06
N ASP A 70 -4.60 -9.43 -8.83
CA ASP A 70 -5.85 -9.94 -9.38
C ASP A 70 -6.65 -10.55 -8.23
N ALA A 71 -7.66 -9.81 -7.78
CA ALA A 71 -8.49 -10.21 -6.65
C ALA A 71 -9.39 -11.40 -6.99
N ALA A 72 -9.83 -11.55 -8.25
CA ALA A 72 -10.69 -12.65 -8.68
C ALA A 72 -9.90 -13.96 -8.76
N ALA A 73 -8.67 -13.90 -9.25
CA ALA A 73 -7.76 -15.05 -9.28
C ALA A 73 -7.04 -15.30 -7.94
N GLY A 74 -7.17 -14.39 -6.97
CA GLY A 74 -6.45 -14.47 -5.70
C GLY A 74 -4.92 -14.41 -5.89
N SER A 75 -4.44 -13.59 -6.82
CA SER A 75 -3.02 -13.51 -7.17
C SER A 75 -2.43 -12.14 -6.87
N CYS A 76 -1.16 -12.14 -6.46
CA CYS A 76 -0.39 -10.93 -6.21
C CYS A 76 1.07 -11.16 -6.58
N ARG A 77 1.61 -10.30 -7.43
CA ARG A 77 3.01 -10.31 -7.87
C ARG A 77 3.66 -9.00 -7.47
N VAL A 78 4.78 -9.08 -6.76
CA VAL A 78 5.58 -7.92 -6.37
C VAL A 78 6.96 -8.00 -7.01
N VAL A 79 7.31 -6.99 -7.80
CA VAL A 79 8.65 -6.80 -8.37
C VAL A 79 9.28 -5.57 -7.74
N THR A 80 10.55 -5.63 -7.39
CA THR A 80 11.29 -4.48 -6.88
C THR A 80 12.67 -4.38 -7.51
N TYR A 81 13.18 -3.17 -7.56
CA TYR A 81 14.52 -2.85 -8.03
C TYR A 81 15.07 -1.68 -7.20
N VAL A 82 16.34 -1.77 -6.85
CA VAL A 82 17.14 -0.63 -6.37
C VAL A 82 18.34 -0.48 -7.30
N PRO A 83 18.88 0.74 -7.52
CA PRO A 83 19.99 0.98 -8.46
C PRO A 83 21.25 0.13 -8.25
N THR A 84 21.47 -0.40 -7.05
CA THR A 84 22.60 -1.30 -6.76
C THR A 84 22.38 -2.75 -7.21
N MET A 85 21.17 -3.11 -7.67
CA MET A 85 20.86 -4.41 -8.23
C MET A 85 21.21 -4.47 -9.73
N LYS A 86 21.60 -5.66 -10.21
CA LYS A 86 21.82 -5.90 -11.64
C LYS A 86 20.53 -5.89 -12.45
N THR A 87 19.46 -6.45 -11.89
CA THR A 87 18.14 -6.59 -12.53
C THR A 87 17.04 -6.49 -11.49
N PRO A 88 15.80 -6.12 -11.88
CA PRO A 88 14.64 -6.22 -11.00
C PRO A 88 14.44 -7.66 -10.50
N ILE A 89 13.95 -7.80 -9.28
CA ILE A 89 13.68 -9.09 -8.65
C ILE A 89 12.19 -9.22 -8.33
N GLN A 90 11.63 -10.41 -8.59
CA GLN A 90 10.32 -10.76 -8.06
C GLN A 90 10.47 -11.27 -6.62
N LEU A 91 9.67 -10.72 -5.72
CA LEU A 91 9.69 -11.15 -4.32
C LEU A 91 8.95 -12.48 -4.16
N VAL A 92 9.55 -13.35 -3.34
CA VAL A 92 8.84 -14.53 -2.82
C VAL A 92 7.93 -14.12 -1.67
N GLU A 93 6.87 -14.90 -1.42
CA GLU A 93 5.79 -14.61 -0.46
C GLU A 93 6.29 -14.10 0.91
N ARG A 94 7.28 -14.77 1.51
CA ARG A 94 7.85 -14.36 2.82
C ARG A 94 8.39 -12.92 2.86
N HIS A 95 8.78 -12.35 1.71
CA HIS A 95 9.32 -10.99 1.62
C HIS A 95 8.25 -9.94 1.35
N VAL A 96 7.10 -10.33 0.80
CA VAL A 96 5.94 -9.43 0.59
C VAL A 96 5.38 -8.91 1.92
N LEU A 97 5.51 -9.70 2.99
CA LEU A 97 5.10 -9.33 4.34
C LEU A 97 6.11 -8.41 5.06
N GLY A 98 7.22 -8.09 4.39
CA GLY A 98 8.25 -7.17 4.87
C GLY A 98 7.97 -5.71 4.52
N CYS A 99 9.03 -4.90 4.58
CA CYS A 99 8.99 -3.47 4.23
C CYS A 99 9.57 -3.22 2.84
N LEU A 100 9.14 -2.12 2.21
CA LEU A 100 9.75 -1.60 0.99
C LEU A 100 11.23 -1.29 1.25
N PRO A 101 12.09 -1.31 0.22
CA PRO A 101 13.48 -0.91 0.38
C PRO A 101 13.55 0.51 0.96
N LEU A 102 14.34 0.68 2.02
CA LEU A 102 14.70 1.99 2.59
C LEU A 102 13.53 2.76 3.23
N THR A 103 12.40 2.11 3.49
CA THR A 103 11.25 2.71 4.20
C THR A 103 10.68 1.74 5.23
N ASP A 104 9.87 2.26 6.15
CA ASP A 104 9.10 1.42 7.08
C ASP A 104 7.75 0.98 6.51
N ILE A 105 7.31 1.54 5.38
CA ILE A 105 6.08 1.10 4.71
C ILE A 105 6.24 -0.37 4.28
N GLY A 106 5.18 -1.16 4.46
CA GLY A 106 5.08 -2.53 3.97
C GLY A 106 4.50 -2.61 2.57
N TYR A 107 4.83 -3.65 1.81
CA TYR A 107 4.19 -3.88 0.51
C TYR A 107 2.67 -4.00 0.65
N LEU A 108 2.20 -4.62 1.74
CA LEU A 108 0.78 -4.72 2.09
C LEU A 108 0.07 -3.36 2.12
N ASP A 109 0.75 -2.30 2.57
CA ASP A 109 0.14 -0.96 2.73
C ASP A 109 -0.17 -0.29 1.39
N LEU A 110 0.49 -0.75 0.34
CA LEU A 110 0.28 -0.29 -1.03
C LEU A 110 -0.67 -1.20 -1.83
N MET A 111 -1.19 -2.28 -1.25
CA MET A 111 -2.08 -3.18 -1.97
C MET A 111 -3.48 -2.58 -2.07
N ALA A 112 -4.11 -2.78 -3.23
CA ALA A 112 -5.51 -2.47 -3.46
C ALA A 112 -6.41 -3.45 -2.71
N TRP A 113 -6.02 -4.72 -2.58
CA TRP A 113 -6.81 -5.71 -1.84
C TRP A 113 -6.01 -6.39 -0.75
N ARG A 114 -6.73 -7.12 0.11
CA ARG A 114 -6.12 -7.98 1.11
C ARG A 114 -5.20 -8.99 0.41
N TYR A 115 -3.97 -9.11 0.90
CA TYR A 115 -3.00 -10.04 0.33
C TYR A 115 -3.55 -11.48 0.32
N PRO A 116 -3.57 -12.17 -0.83
CA PRO A 116 -4.21 -13.48 -0.95
C PRO A 116 -3.55 -14.59 -0.14
N GLY A 117 -2.26 -14.45 0.20
CA GLY A 117 -1.55 -15.41 1.06
C GLY A 117 -1.95 -15.34 2.54
N LEU A 118 -2.75 -14.34 2.95
CA LEU A 118 -3.28 -14.27 4.31
C LEU A 118 -4.44 -15.26 4.49
N GLY A 119 -4.38 -16.06 5.56
CA GLY A 119 -5.44 -17.00 5.90
C GLY A 119 -6.76 -16.30 6.24
N PRO A 120 -7.83 -17.08 6.49
CA PRO A 120 -9.15 -16.52 6.80
C PRO A 120 -9.10 -15.68 8.07
N GLY A 121 -9.92 -14.64 8.11
CA GLY A 121 -10.05 -13.80 9.30
C GLY A 121 -10.55 -14.63 10.49
N ARG A 122 -10.01 -14.40 11.68
CA ARG A 122 -10.49 -15.05 12.90
C ARG A 122 -11.82 -14.43 13.31
N GLU A 123 -12.92 -15.18 13.15
CA GLU A 123 -14.24 -14.74 13.59
C GLU A 123 -14.33 -14.74 15.13
N GLY A 124 -15.00 -13.73 15.70
CA GLY A 124 -15.32 -13.66 17.13
C GLY A 124 -14.17 -13.26 18.07
N ALA A 125 -12.93 -13.12 17.59
CA ALA A 125 -11.83 -12.58 18.38
C ALA A 125 -11.73 -11.05 18.16
N PRO A 126 -11.89 -10.21 19.20
CA PRO A 126 -11.63 -8.79 19.07
C PRO A 126 -10.16 -8.58 18.70
N ALA A 127 -9.92 -7.98 17.54
CA ALA A 127 -8.59 -7.60 17.12
C ALA A 127 -8.18 -6.29 17.81
N ASP A 128 -6.97 -6.27 18.40
CA ASP A 128 -6.50 -5.10 19.15
C ASP A 128 -6.11 -3.96 18.20
N ILE A 129 -6.85 -2.85 18.33
CA ILE A 129 -6.58 -1.58 17.65
C ILE A 129 -6.50 -0.42 18.65
N SER A 130 -6.34 -0.70 19.94
CA SER A 130 -6.26 0.32 21.02
C SER A 130 -5.10 1.31 20.84
N TRP A 131 -4.12 0.95 20.02
CA TRP A 131 -2.98 1.77 19.66
C TRP A 131 -3.27 2.80 18.55
N SER A 132 -4.37 2.64 17.82
CA SER A 132 -4.73 3.53 16.71
C SER A 132 -5.78 4.55 17.13
N ARG A 133 -5.78 5.71 16.46
CA ARG A 133 -6.81 6.74 16.65
C ARG A 133 -8.20 6.40 16.11
N TRP A 134 -8.35 5.24 15.45
CA TRP A 134 -9.56 4.81 14.76
C TRP A 134 -10.40 3.83 15.59
N ASP A 135 -10.84 4.25 16.77
CA ASP A 135 -11.61 3.44 17.73
C ASP A 135 -12.94 2.88 17.18
N GLY A 136 -13.58 3.57 16.23
CA GLY A 136 -14.80 3.12 15.55
C GLY A 136 -14.60 2.15 14.38
N ALA A 137 -13.35 1.89 13.97
CA ALA A 137 -13.05 1.04 12.83
C ALA A 137 -13.37 -0.44 13.11
N SER A 138 -13.77 -1.17 12.07
CA SER A 138 -13.94 -2.62 12.17
C SER A 138 -12.59 -3.31 12.01
N ALA A 139 -12.10 -3.92 13.09
CA ALA A 139 -10.83 -4.62 13.09
C ALA A 139 -10.98 -6.12 12.80
N ARG A 140 -10.06 -6.67 12.01
CA ARG A 140 -9.99 -8.11 11.71
C ARG A 140 -8.54 -8.57 11.65
N SER A 141 -8.25 -9.70 12.28
CA SER A 141 -6.92 -10.32 12.26
C SER A 141 -6.89 -11.52 11.31
N TYR A 142 -5.80 -11.61 10.54
CA TYR A 142 -5.53 -12.66 9.57
C TYR A 142 -4.21 -13.34 9.89
N PRO A 143 -4.17 -14.68 9.97
CA PRO A 143 -2.90 -15.39 10.09
C PRO A 143 -2.09 -15.25 8.80
N GLY A 144 -0.77 -15.17 8.94
CA GLY A 144 0.16 -15.21 7.82
C GLY A 144 0.18 -16.56 7.09
N PRO A 145 0.80 -16.62 5.91
CA PRO A 145 0.96 -17.86 5.15
C PRO A 145 1.85 -18.87 5.87
N SER A 146 1.77 -20.12 5.46
CA SER A 146 2.56 -21.23 6.02
C SER A 146 4.07 -21.02 5.93
N CYS A 147 4.55 -20.25 4.95
CA CYS A 147 5.96 -19.91 4.81
C CYS A 147 6.47 -18.90 5.87
N THR A 148 5.57 -18.28 6.64
CA THR A 148 5.89 -17.29 7.68
C THR A 148 5.07 -17.58 8.95
N PRO A 149 5.31 -18.72 9.62
CA PRO A 149 4.51 -19.13 10.77
C PRO A 149 4.61 -18.12 11.92
N GLY A 150 3.49 -17.93 12.61
CA GLY A 150 3.38 -17.00 13.73
C GLY A 150 3.25 -15.53 13.33
N LEU A 151 3.17 -15.21 12.04
CA LEU A 151 2.81 -13.87 11.58
C LEU A 151 1.30 -13.65 11.68
N THR A 152 0.89 -12.46 12.10
CA THR A 152 -0.50 -12.01 12.10
C THR A 152 -0.56 -10.61 11.50
N VAL A 153 -1.54 -10.37 10.63
CA VAL A 153 -1.87 -9.04 10.12
C VAL A 153 -3.23 -8.65 10.66
N THR A 154 -3.32 -7.51 11.35
CA THR A 154 -4.59 -6.94 11.80
C THR A 154 -4.89 -5.72 10.95
N GLU A 155 -6.06 -5.66 10.34
CA GLU A 155 -6.53 -4.53 9.54
C GLU A 155 -7.74 -3.90 10.22
N ALA A 156 -7.72 -2.57 10.37
CA ALA A 156 -8.84 -1.77 10.81
C ALA A 156 -9.44 -1.06 9.59
N THR A 157 -10.70 -1.34 9.31
CA THR A 157 -11.43 -0.77 8.17
C THR A 157 -12.40 0.29 8.67
N ASP A 158 -12.32 1.49 8.13
CA ASP A 158 -13.31 2.53 8.40
C ASP A 158 -14.66 2.13 7.79
N ARG A 159 -15.73 2.23 8.58
CA ARG A 159 -17.05 1.75 8.16
C ARG A 159 -17.66 2.59 7.05
N SER A 160 -17.33 3.89 7.01
CA SER A 160 -17.92 4.83 6.06
C SER A 160 -17.29 4.75 4.68
N THR A 161 -15.95 4.71 4.64
CA THR A 161 -15.16 4.69 3.40
C THR A 161 -14.81 3.28 2.93
N ARG A 162 -14.96 2.28 3.80
CA ARG A 162 -14.51 0.89 3.57
C ARG A 162 -12.99 0.77 3.34
N MET A 163 -12.24 1.84 3.60
CA MET A 163 -10.79 1.88 3.46
C MET A 163 -10.10 1.28 4.68
N VAL A 164 -8.94 0.63 4.47
CA VAL A 164 -8.07 0.23 5.58
C VAL A 164 -7.40 1.49 6.13
N VAL A 165 -7.75 1.87 7.35
CA VAL A 165 -7.26 3.09 8.02
C VAL A 165 -6.16 2.82 9.02
N ALA A 166 -6.00 1.56 9.44
CA ALA A 166 -4.86 1.13 10.24
C ALA A 166 -4.53 -0.33 9.97
N ARG A 167 -3.25 -0.69 10.10
CA ARG A 167 -2.75 -2.05 9.99
C ARG A 167 -1.64 -2.31 10.99
N ALA A 168 -1.71 -3.43 11.70
CA ALA A 168 -0.60 -3.96 12.48
C ALA A 168 -0.06 -5.23 11.84
N VAL A 169 1.26 -5.40 11.86
CA VAL A 169 1.93 -6.66 11.58
C VAL A 169 2.61 -7.12 12.85
N GLU A 170 2.27 -8.34 13.26
CA GLU A 170 2.81 -9.00 14.45
C GLU A 170 3.57 -10.25 14.05
N ARG A 171 4.61 -10.57 14.81
CA ARG A 171 5.35 -11.81 14.70
C ARG A 171 5.47 -12.45 16.07
N LEU A 172 4.97 -13.68 16.19
CA LEU A 172 4.94 -14.44 17.44
C LEU A 172 4.28 -13.63 18.57
N GLY A 173 3.16 -12.96 18.24
CA GLY A 173 2.39 -12.13 19.18
C GLY A 173 3.04 -10.77 19.53
N THR A 174 4.18 -10.42 18.93
CA THR A 174 4.84 -9.14 19.15
C THR A 174 4.63 -8.20 17.96
N PRO A 175 4.13 -6.97 18.16
CA PRO A 175 3.96 -6.01 17.07
C PRO A 175 5.32 -5.54 16.54
N VAL A 176 5.59 -5.85 15.28
CA VAL A 176 6.83 -5.43 14.60
C VAL A 176 6.63 -4.13 13.81
N ARG A 177 5.39 -3.82 13.45
CA ARG A 177 5.04 -2.66 12.62
C ARG A 177 3.59 -2.26 12.80
N ARG A 178 3.34 -0.96 12.85
CA ARG A 178 2.01 -0.36 12.84
C ARG A 178 1.98 0.73 11.79
N TRP A 179 0.94 0.73 10.96
CA TRP A 179 0.66 1.73 9.95
C TRP A 179 -0.73 2.31 10.24
N GLU A 180 -0.90 3.63 10.20
CA GLU A 180 -2.22 4.24 10.33
C GLU A 180 -2.35 5.54 9.55
N VAL A 181 -3.57 5.85 9.15
CA VAL A 181 -3.95 7.13 8.57
C VAL A 181 -4.07 8.16 9.69
N LEU A 182 -3.26 9.21 9.62
CA LEU A 182 -3.34 10.35 10.53
C LEU A 182 -4.32 11.41 10.04
N GLU A 183 -4.42 11.60 8.73
CA GLU A 183 -5.27 12.61 8.10
C GLU A 183 -5.84 12.07 6.79
N LEU A 184 -7.18 12.04 6.70
CA LEU A 184 -7.89 11.75 5.44
C LEU A 184 -7.81 12.93 4.49
N GLY A 185 -7.84 12.64 3.19
CA GLY A 185 -7.94 13.67 2.16
C GLY A 185 -9.36 14.18 1.93
N ASP A 186 -9.48 14.94 0.84
CA ASP A 186 -10.73 15.48 0.35
C ASP A 186 -11.73 14.35 -0.01
N PRO A 187 -13.03 14.46 0.37
CA PRO A 187 -14.05 13.52 -0.08
C PRO A 187 -14.13 13.36 -1.59
N ASP A 188 -13.91 14.41 -2.37
CA ASP A 188 -13.96 14.37 -3.84
C ASP A 188 -12.81 13.54 -4.43
N ALA A 189 -11.72 13.39 -3.67
CA ALA A 189 -10.59 12.51 -3.97
C ALA A 189 -10.73 11.13 -3.31
N GLY A 190 -11.95 10.68 -3.00
CA GLY A 190 -12.20 9.38 -2.36
C GLY A 190 -11.63 9.26 -0.95
N ARG A 191 -11.39 10.39 -0.27
CA ARG A 191 -10.72 10.47 1.05
C ARG A 191 -9.28 9.94 1.07
N LEU A 192 -8.62 9.85 -0.09
CA LEU A 192 -7.24 9.36 -0.20
C LEU A 192 -6.34 10.04 0.85
N PRO A 193 -5.63 9.28 1.71
CA PRO A 193 -4.89 9.83 2.84
C PRO A 193 -3.96 10.98 2.46
N ARG A 194 -3.97 12.03 3.29
CA ARG A 194 -3.00 13.14 3.22
C ARG A 194 -1.78 12.87 4.09
N ARG A 195 -1.99 12.25 5.24
CA ARG A 195 -0.91 11.88 6.16
C ARG A 195 -1.12 10.48 6.70
N ILE A 196 -0.04 9.72 6.70
CA ILE A 196 0.04 8.41 7.33
C ILE A 196 1.24 8.38 8.27
N GLN A 197 1.21 7.45 9.21
CA GLN A 197 2.31 7.18 10.12
C GLN A 197 2.63 5.70 10.09
N VAL A 198 3.92 5.40 10.10
CA VAL A 198 4.42 4.06 10.37
C VAL A 198 5.26 4.09 11.63
N SER A 199 5.00 3.18 12.56
CA SER A 199 5.80 3.01 13.76
C SER A 199 6.32 1.58 13.91
N ARG A 200 7.48 1.45 14.55
CA ARG A 200 8.09 0.18 14.96
C ARG A 200 8.17 0.12 16.48
N PRO A 201 7.15 -0.44 17.16
CA PRO A 201 7.05 -0.42 18.61
C PRO A 201 8.31 -0.91 19.35
N GLN A 202 8.99 -1.93 18.80
CA GLN A 202 10.22 -2.48 19.39
C GLN A 202 11.40 -1.50 19.45
N THR A 203 11.45 -0.56 18.50
CA THR A 203 12.57 0.39 18.36
C THR A 203 12.19 1.82 18.75
N GLY A 204 10.90 2.08 18.95
CA GLY A 204 10.35 3.43 19.10
C GLY A 204 10.41 4.29 17.82
N HIS A 205 10.93 3.76 16.70
CA HIS A 205 11.01 4.52 15.46
C HIS A 205 9.62 4.83 14.91
N CYS A 206 9.46 6.04 14.40
CA CYS A 206 8.24 6.55 13.82
C CYS A 206 8.56 7.40 12.59
N THR A 207 7.88 7.11 11.49
CA THR A 207 8.03 7.79 10.20
C THR A 207 6.66 8.28 9.75
N GLU A 208 6.50 9.61 9.63
CA GLU A 208 5.35 10.20 8.97
C GLU A 208 5.60 10.30 7.47
N LEU A 209 4.57 10.01 6.67
CA LEU A 209 4.58 10.26 5.24
C LEU A 209 3.42 11.20 4.88
N ARG A 210 3.70 12.16 4.01
CA ARG A 210 2.77 13.23 3.64
C ARG A 210 2.59 13.25 2.13
N ARG A 211 1.35 13.16 1.68
CA ARG A 211 1.02 13.38 0.28
C ARG A 211 1.15 14.87 -0.04
N THR A 212 1.98 15.21 -1.02
CA THR A 212 2.35 16.60 -1.35
C THR A 212 1.63 17.16 -2.57
N THR A 213 0.97 16.32 -3.36
CA THR A 213 0.14 16.73 -4.50
C THR A 213 -1.25 16.14 -4.39
N GLU A 214 -2.23 16.79 -5.01
CA GLU A 214 -3.52 16.13 -5.26
C GLU A 214 -3.37 15.01 -6.31
N PRO A 215 -4.25 13.99 -6.28
CA PRO A 215 -4.21 12.94 -7.30
C PRO A 215 -4.45 13.53 -8.68
N ALA A 216 -3.52 13.27 -9.60
CA ALA A 216 -3.65 13.61 -11.01
C ALA A 216 -3.98 12.36 -11.82
N ASP A 217 -4.73 12.53 -12.90
CA ASP A 217 -5.04 11.44 -13.82
C ASP A 217 -3.80 11.07 -14.63
N VAL A 218 -3.60 9.77 -14.82
CA VAL A 218 -2.49 9.24 -15.62
C VAL A 218 -3.07 8.28 -16.65
N PRO A 219 -2.73 8.38 -17.93
CA PRO A 219 -3.23 7.44 -18.93
C PRO A 219 -2.94 5.99 -18.54
N ALA A 220 -3.96 5.12 -18.59
CA ALA A 220 -3.82 3.72 -18.19
C ALA A 220 -2.71 2.99 -18.98
N ALA A 221 -2.50 3.37 -20.25
CA ALA A 221 -1.44 2.82 -21.11
C ALA A 221 -0.02 3.15 -20.63
N ALA A 222 0.17 4.22 -19.85
CA ALA A 222 1.49 4.58 -19.30
C ALA A 222 2.00 3.53 -18.30
N PHE A 223 1.13 2.71 -17.72
CA PHE A 223 1.54 1.61 -16.85
C PHE A 223 2.17 0.44 -17.61
N GLU A 224 2.21 0.47 -18.94
CA GLU A 224 2.83 -0.57 -19.77
C GLU A 224 4.21 -0.14 -20.32
N THR A 225 4.63 1.12 -20.12
CA THR A 225 5.88 1.68 -20.69
C THR A 225 7.13 1.42 -19.84
N GLY A 226 6.94 0.99 -18.60
CA GLY A 226 8.01 0.71 -17.64
C GLY A 226 8.35 1.89 -16.71
N PRO A 227 9.23 1.67 -15.71
CA PRO A 227 9.38 2.59 -14.57
C PRO A 227 9.87 4.00 -14.91
N ALA A 228 10.79 4.15 -15.86
CA ALA A 228 11.37 5.46 -16.21
C ALA A 228 10.34 6.32 -16.95
N GLU A 229 9.78 5.82 -18.05
CA GLU A 229 8.78 6.52 -18.86
C GLU A 229 7.49 6.79 -18.08
N LEU A 230 7.04 5.84 -17.23
CA LEU A 230 5.92 6.08 -16.33
C LEU A 230 6.25 7.18 -15.31
N GLY A 231 7.48 7.22 -14.79
CA GLY A 231 7.93 8.27 -13.87
C GLY A 231 7.83 9.66 -14.50
N GLU A 232 8.36 9.83 -15.71
CA GLU A 232 8.26 11.09 -16.47
C GLU A 232 6.80 11.48 -16.74
N THR A 233 5.96 10.50 -17.09
CA THR A 233 4.52 10.73 -17.31
C THR A 233 3.82 11.21 -16.04
N ILE A 234 4.12 10.59 -14.89
CA ILE A 234 3.56 11.00 -13.60
C ILE A 234 4.02 12.42 -13.24
N GLU A 235 5.31 12.72 -13.38
CA GLU A 235 5.83 14.06 -13.09
C GLU A 235 5.17 15.13 -13.96
N ALA A 236 5.01 14.86 -15.26
CA ALA A 236 4.30 15.76 -16.16
C ALA A 236 2.83 15.97 -15.75
N ALA A 237 2.13 14.91 -15.31
CA ALA A 237 0.75 15.00 -14.83
C ALA A 237 0.64 15.84 -13.54
N LEU A 238 1.58 15.66 -12.61
CA LEU A 238 1.59 16.41 -11.35
C LEU A 238 1.96 17.89 -11.53
N ASP A 239 2.79 18.21 -12.51
CA ASP A 239 3.13 19.59 -12.89
C ASP A 239 2.01 20.30 -13.68
N GLY A 240 0.92 19.60 -14.02
CA GLY A 240 -0.15 20.12 -14.87
C GLY A 240 0.26 20.30 -16.33
N ARG A 241 1.28 19.55 -16.79
CA ARG A 241 1.80 19.56 -18.16
C ARG A 241 1.33 18.36 -18.99
N ALA A 242 0.63 17.41 -18.39
CA ALA A 242 -0.11 16.39 -19.13
C ALA A 242 -1.36 17.06 -19.74
N GLY A 243 -1.39 17.15 -21.08
CA GLY A 243 -2.41 17.85 -21.86
C GLY A 243 -3.79 17.22 -21.81
#